data_AF-A0A1E1K246-F1
#
_entry.id   AF-A0A1E1K246-F1
#
_cell.length_a   1.000
_cell.length_b   1.000
_cell.length_c   1.000
_cell.angle_alpha   90.00
_cell.angle_beta   90.00
_cell.angle_gamma   90.00
#
_symmetry.space_group_name_H-M   'P 1'
#
loop_
_entity.id
_entity.type
_entity.pdbx_description
1 polymer ?
#
loop_
_entity_poly.entity_id
_entity_poly.type
_entity_poly.pdbx_seq_one_letter_code
_entity_poly.pdbx_strand_id
1 'polypeptide(L)'
;MQLLAPVTVLLVTLTSTSLAYPAVQVYGNAPKLNLRQESAPDAPAEGTSSSNTPSNATGSSSGSAISNNTSNNACSSEILALAAGIQSNIDDQNNELTTVNALGMVLAQSPMDMTLYGATQTSLMGFVTKGISIREGNQKLAPPDNGAIPGLAKVAMAQMEELNLTMSLAMPPSGVVNISQANGTVETLKKDFAGGMVQNKANLEAATSGCRIPNR
;
A
#
# COMPACT_ATOMS: atom_id res chain seq x y z
N MET A 1 53.29 41.43 11.18
CA MET A 1 52.21 41.71 10.20
C MET A 1 51.69 40.36 9.69
N GLN A 2 50.62 39.85 10.28
CA GLN A 2 49.96 38.60 9.84
C GLN A 2 48.71 39.00 9.05
N LEU A 3 48.70 38.69 7.75
CA LEU A 3 47.52 38.86 6.91
C LEU A 3 46.56 37.69 7.16
N LEU A 4 45.38 38.01 7.69
CA LEU A 4 44.22 37.12 7.73
C LEU A 4 43.52 37.18 6.35
N ALA A 5 43.38 36.04 5.69
CA ALA A 5 42.55 35.90 4.49
C ALA A 5 41.08 35.66 4.88
N PRO A 6 40.10 36.21 4.14
CA PRO A 6 38.69 36.02 4.44
C PRO A 6 38.19 34.63 4.01
N VAL A 7 37.46 33.98 4.90
CA VAL A 7 36.69 32.75 4.63
C VAL A 7 35.40 33.16 3.91
N THR A 8 35.30 32.81 2.63
CA THR A 8 34.07 32.96 1.85
C THR A 8 33.13 31.81 2.17
N VAL A 9 32.03 32.09 2.86
CA VAL A 9 30.93 31.15 3.06
C VAL A 9 30.08 31.12 1.80
N LEU A 10 30.15 30.03 1.06
CA LEU A 10 29.32 29.79 -0.12
C LEU A 10 27.94 29.30 0.33
N LEU A 11 26.95 30.19 0.27
CA LEU A 11 25.55 29.86 0.55
C LEU A 11 24.97 29.14 -0.69
N VAL A 12 24.88 27.81 -0.62
CA VAL A 12 24.22 27.01 -1.66
C VAL A 12 22.71 27.12 -1.45
N THR A 13 22.03 27.84 -2.33
CA THR A 13 20.57 27.85 -2.42
C THR A 13 20.12 26.57 -3.11
N LEU A 14 19.48 25.66 -2.37
CA LEU A 14 18.78 24.51 -2.97
C LEU A 14 17.50 25.01 -3.63
N THR A 15 17.55 25.23 -4.94
CA THR A 15 16.34 25.36 -5.75
C THR A 15 15.72 23.97 -5.90
N SER A 16 14.52 23.79 -5.34
CA SER A 16 13.74 22.57 -5.55
C SER A 16 13.26 22.52 -6.99
N THR A 17 14.02 21.88 -7.86
CA THR A 17 13.54 21.48 -9.19
C THR A 17 12.63 20.28 -9.00
N SER A 18 11.33 20.51 -9.15
CA SER A 18 10.35 19.44 -9.36
C SER A 18 10.72 18.74 -10.67
N LEU A 19 11.48 17.65 -10.58
CA LEU A 19 11.67 16.76 -11.72
C LEU A 19 10.35 16.02 -11.91
N ALA A 20 9.59 16.47 -12.90
CA ALA A 20 8.57 15.65 -13.51
C ALA A 20 9.28 14.38 -14.04
N TYR A 21 9.15 13.29 -13.30
CA TYR A 21 9.57 11.99 -13.78
C TYR A 21 8.80 11.73 -15.07
N PRO A 22 9.48 11.42 -16.19
CA PRO A 22 8.77 10.91 -17.35
C PRO A 22 8.04 9.65 -16.89
N ALA A 23 6.71 9.61 -17.08
CA ALA A 23 5.98 8.36 -17.00
C ALA A 23 6.63 7.43 -18.02
N VAL A 24 7.45 6.48 -17.55
CA VAL A 24 7.83 5.33 -18.35
C VAL A 24 6.54 4.56 -18.53
N GLN A 25 5.80 4.88 -19.60
CA GLN A 25 4.83 3.95 -20.12
C GLN A 25 5.65 2.76 -20.57
N VAL A 26 5.53 1.67 -19.80
CA VAL A 26 6.03 0.35 -20.19
C VAL A 26 5.21 -0.10 -21.40
N TYR A 27 5.48 0.50 -22.57
CA TYR A 27 5.14 -0.05 -23.87
C TYR A 27 6.22 -1.06 -24.21
N GLY A 28 6.11 -2.23 -23.61
CA GLY A 28 6.88 -3.39 -23.98
C GLY A 28 5.95 -4.56 -23.81
N ASN A 29 5.67 -5.27 -24.90
CA ASN A 29 4.88 -6.49 -24.93
C ASN A 29 5.29 -7.40 -23.76
N ALA A 30 4.52 -7.35 -22.67
CA ALA A 30 4.56 -8.43 -21.70
C ALA A 30 4.27 -9.70 -22.52
N PRO A 31 5.12 -10.74 -22.45
CA PRO A 31 4.73 -12.03 -22.98
C PRO A 31 3.35 -12.33 -22.41
N LYS A 32 2.39 -12.68 -23.27
CA LYS A 32 1.09 -13.19 -22.82
C LYS A 32 1.39 -14.45 -22.01
N LEU A 33 1.59 -14.30 -20.72
CA LEU A 33 1.61 -15.39 -19.77
C LEU A 33 0.18 -15.93 -19.80
N ASN A 34 0.03 -17.05 -20.50
CA ASN A 34 -1.15 -17.88 -20.44
C ASN A 34 -1.24 -18.39 -19.00
N LEU A 35 -1.90 -17.62 -18.13
CA LEU A 35 -2.30 -18.04 -16.81
C LEU A 35 -3.25 -19.22 -16.99
N ARG A 36 -2.67 -20.42 -17.00
CA ARG A 36 -3.41 -21.64 -16.73
C ARG A 36 -3.89 -21.48 -15.30
N GLN A 37 -5.20 -21.28 -15.17
CA GLN A 37 -5.92 -21.21 -13.91
C GLN A 37 -5.68 -22.52 -13.16
N GLU A 38 -4.74 -22.49 -12.21
CA GLU A 38 -4.57 -23.56 -11.24
C GLU A 38 -5.72 -23.43 -10.23
N SER A 39 -6.68 -24.35 -10.38
CA SER A 39 -7.78 -24.54 -9.47
C SER A 39 -7.26 -24.84 -8.07
N ALA A 40 -7.72 -24.08 -7.08
CA ALA A 40 -7.50 -24.39 -5.67
C ALA A 40 -8.00 -25.81 -5.35
N PRO A 41 -7.26 -26.60 -4.55
CA PRO A 41 -7.74 -27.90 -4.08
C PRO A 41 -8.83 -27.75 -3.01
N ASP A 42 -9.84 -28.61 -3.16
CA ASP A 42 -10.99 -28.81 -2.29
C ASP A 42 -10.60 -28.99 -0.80
N ALA A 43 -11.26 -28.24 0.08
CA ALA A 43 -11.31 -28.53 1.51
C ALA A 43 -12.56 -29.37 1.83
N PRO A 44 -12.45 -30.46 2.61
CA PRO A 44 -13.56 -31.36 2.88
C PRO A 44 -14.53 -30.81 3.93
N ALA A 45 -15.81 -31.10 3.71
CA ALA A 45 -16.89 -30.95 4.65
C ALA A 45 -16.90 -32.09 5.67
N GLU A 46 -17.02 -31.76 6.96
CA GLU A 46 -17.65 -32.64 7.94
C GLU A 46 -18.55 -31.82 8.86
N GLY A 47 -19.82 -32.23 8.92
CA GLY A 47 -20.77 -31.74 9.91
C GLY A 47 -20.83 -32.67 11.11
N THR A 48 -21.32 -32.16 12.24
CA THR A 48 -22.19 -32.96 13.09
C THR A 48 -23.16 -32.06 13.83
N SER A 49 -24.42 -32.46 13.73
CA SER A 49 -25.60 -31.92 14.39
C SER A 49 -25.70 -32.44 15.83
N SER A 50 -26.11 -31.60 16.78
CA SER A 50 -26.97 -32.02 17.89
C SER A 50 -27.68 -30.84 18.54
N SER A 51 -29.00 -30.93 18.44
CA SER A 51 -30.07 -30.18 19.08
C SER A 51 -30.16 -30.40 20.59
N ASN A 52 -30.56 -29.37 21.35
CA ASN A 52 -31.55 -29.47 22.43
C ASN A 52 -32.14 -28.09 22.82
N THR A 53 -33.42 -27.95 22.45
CA THR A 53 -34.65 -27.29 22.97
C THR A 53 -34.65 -26.42 24.27
N PRO A 54 -35.75 -25.68 24.59
CA PRO A 54 -35.73 -24.26 24.90
C PRO A 54 -36.04 -23.94 26.37
N SER A 55 -35.81 -22.70 26.81
CA SER A 55 -36.45 -22.19 28.03
C SER A 55 -36.83 -20.72 27.88
N ASN A 56 -38.13 -20.54 27.99
CA ASN A 56 -38.90 -19.31 27.99
C ASN A 56 -38.61 -18.54 29.30
N ALA A 57 -38.25 -17.26 29.22
CA ALA A 57 -38.27 -16.36 30.37
C ALA A 57 -38.74 -14.97 29.93
N THR A 58 -39.97 -14.69 30.32
CA THR A 58 -40.68 -13.42 30.25
C THR A 58 -40.03 -12.38 31.14
N GLY A 59 -39.75 -11.18 30.63
CA GLY A 59 -39.21 -10.08 31.42
C GLY A 59 -39.19 -8.77 30.63
N SER A 60 -40.25 -7.99 30.79
CA SER A 60 -40.46 -6.67 30.21
C SER A 60 -39.68 -5.60 30.99
N SER A 61 -38.81 -4.83 30.32
CA SER A 61 -38.53 -3.43 30.69
C SER A 61 -37.70 -2.71 29.62
N SER A 62 -38.33 -1.69 29.04
CA SER A 62 -37.81 -0.44 28.47
C SER A 62 -36.30 -0.19 28.51
N GLY A 63 -35.74 0.21 27.36
CA GLY A 63 -34.54 1.05 27.34
C GLY A 63 -33.63 0.82 26.13
N SER A 64 -33.65 1.79 25.20
CA SER A 64 -32.67 1.98 24.13
C SER A 64 -32.54 0.83 23.13
N ALA A 65 -33.41 0.87 22.11
CA ALA A 65 -33.04 0.36 20.81
C ALA A 65 -31.69 0.98 20.41
N ILE A 66 -30.63 0.18 20.41
CA ILE A 66 -29.45 0.45 19.59
C ILE A 66 -29.97 0.41 18.17
N SER A 67 -30.36 1.59 17.68
CA SER A 67 -30.62 1.81 16.28
C SER A 67 -29.31 1.55 15.57
N ASN A 68 -29.11 0.32 15.08
CA ASN A 68 -28.27 0.05 13.92
C ASN A 68 -28.96 0.73 12.73
N ASN A 69 -29.00 2.05 12.78
CA ASN A 69 -29.40 2.88 11.67
C ASN A 69 -28.14 2.98 10.83
N THR A 70 -27.93 1.98 9.98
CA THR A 70 -27.12 2.14 8.77
C THR A 70 -27.76 3.30 8.04
N SER A 71 -27.31 4.52 8.32
CA SER A 71 -27.94 5.70 7.79
C SER A 71 -27.72 5.61 6.28
N ASN A 72 -28.82 5.50 5.53
CA ASN A 72 -28.81 5.51 4.06
C ASN A 72 -28.40 6.89 3.50
N ASN A 73 -27.88 7.78 4.36
CA ASN A 73 -27.44 9.11 4.00
C ASN A 73 -26.12 9.02 3.23
N ALA A 74 -25.97 9.93 2.26
CA ALA A 74 -24.71 10.08 1.55
C ALA A 74 -23.59 10.44 2.53
N CYS A 75 -22.39 9.91 2.29
CA CYS A 75 -21.21 10.33 3.03
C CYS A 75 -20.95 11.83 2.86
N SER A 76 -20.39 12.47 3.89
CA SER A 76 -19.96 13.87 3.78
C SER A 76 -18.85 14.03 2.74
N SER A 77 -18.62 15.26 2.28
CA SER A 77 -17.54 15.57 1.33
C SER A 77 -16.17 15.10 1.82
N GLU A 78 -15.90 15.21 3.11
CA GLU A 78 -14.64 14.83 3.74
C GLU A 78 -14.46 13.31 3.72
N ILE A 79 -15.52 12.57 4.04
CA ILE A 79 -15.51 11.09 3.98
C ILE A 79 -15.35 10.61 2.53
N LEU A 80 -15.99 11.27 1.57
CA LEU A 80 -15.82 10.94 0.15
C LEU A 80 -14.39 11.21 -0.34
N ALA A 81 -13.77 12.32 0.09
CA ALA A 81 -12.39 12.64 -0.22
C ALA A 81 -11.42 11.62 0.41
N LEU A 82 -11.62 11.28 1.68
CA LEU A 82 -10.86 10.24 2.37
C LEU A 82 -10.99 8.88 1.66
N ALA A 83 -12.21 8.47 1.33
CA ALA A 83 -12.46 7.21 0.62
C ALA A 83 -11.78 7.18 -0.76
N ALA A 84 -11.81 8.28 -1.51
CA ALA A 84 -11.12 8.40 -2.79
C ALA A 84 -9.59 8.31 -2.63
N GLY A 85 -9.03 8.94 -1.60
CA GLY A 85 -7.60 8.86 -1.29
C GLY A 85 -7.17 7.46 -0.85
N ILE A 86 -7.99 6.76 -0.06
CA ILE A 86 -7.74 5.35 0.32
C ILE A 86 -7.81 4.44 -0.92
N GLN A 87 -8.78 4.65 -1.80
CA GLN A 87 -8.87 3.89 -3.06
C GLN A 87 -7.63 4.13 -3.94
N SER A 88 -7.21 5.38 -4.10
CA SER A 88 -5.98 5.70 -4.83
C SER A 88 -4.76 5.00 -4.25
N ASN A 89 -4.73 4.76 -2.94
CA ASN A 89 -3.65 4.03 -2.30
C ASN A 89 -3.69 2.52 -2.63
N ILE A 90 -4.88 1.92 -2.63
CA ILE A 90 -5.08 0.52 -3.05
C ILE A 90 -4.62 0.34 -4.50
N ASP A 91 -4.96 1.28 -5.38
CA ASP A 91 -4.56 1.27 -6.78
C ASP A 91 -3.04 1.38 -6.93
N ASP A 92 -2.38 2.20 -6.10
CA ASP A 92 -0.92 2.31 -6.08
C ASP A 92 -0.23 1.03 -5.60
N GLN A 93 -0.77 0.38 -4.56
CA GLN A 93 -0.26 -0.89 -4.04
C GLN A 93 -0.37 -2.04 -5.06
N ASN A 94 -1.33 -1.99 -5.97
CA ASN A 94 -1.37 -2.92 -7.11
C ASN A 94 -0.16 -2.70 -8.05
N ASN A 95 0.26 -1.45 -8.26
CA ASN A 95 1.45 -1.14 -9.06
C ASN A 95 2.73 -1.54 -8.32
N GLU A 96 2.80 -1.34 -7.00
CA GLU A 96 3.92 -1.81 -6.15
C GLU A 96 4.07 -3.34 -6.27
N LEU A 97 2.99 -4.10 -6.09
CA LEU A 97 2.97 -5.56 -6.23
C LEU A 97 3.38 -6.01 -7.63
N THR A 98 2.84 -5.37 -8.67
CA THR A 98 3.19 -5.70 -10.05
C THR A 98 4.69 -5.46 -10.30
N THR A 99 5.22 -4.35 -9.81
CA THR A 99 6.61 -3.96 -10.05
C THR A 99 7.59 -4.81 -9.25
N VAL A 100 7.28 -5.15 -7.99
CA VAL A 100 8.15 -6.03 -7.18
C VAL A 100 8.15 -7.47 -7.71
N ASN A 101 7.02 -7.95 -8.26
CA ASN A 101 6.97 -9.21 -8.97
C ASN A 101 7.85 -9.18 -10.23
N ALA A 102 7.79 -8.10 -11.01
CA ALA A 102 8.67 -7.90 -12.15
C ALA A 102 10.15 -7.89 -11.75
N LEU A 103 10.51 -7.23 -10.65
CA LEU A 103 11.88 -7.22 -10.14
C LEU A 103 12.38 -8.62 -9.77
N GLY A 104 11.52 -9.43 -9.14
CA GLY A 104 11.79 -10.85 -8.87
C GLY A 104 12.02 -11.66 -10.15
N MET A 105 11.26 -11.39 -11.23
CA MET A 105 11.50 -12.03 -12.53
C MET A 105 12.84 -11.61 -13.14
N VAL A 106 13.26 -10.35 -12.98
CA VAL A 106 14.57 -9.89 -13.46
C VAL A 106 15.70 -10.58 -12.70
N LEU A 107 15.60 -10.68 -11.37
CA LEU A 107 16.58 -11.35 -10.52
C LEU A 107 16.76 -12.84 -10.87
N ALA A 108 15.74 -13.49 -11.44
CA ALA A 108 15.79 -14.89 -11.85
C ALA A 108 16.44 -15.12 -13.24
N GLN A 109 16.78 -14.07 -13.98
CA GLN A 109 17.40 -14.18 -15.31
C GLN A 109 18.87 -14.62 -15.23
N SER A 110 19.35 -15.32 -16.27
CA SER A 110 20.75 -15.73 -16.41
C SER A 110 21.23 -15.60 -17.87
N PRO A 111 22.07 -14.61 -18.21
CA PRO A 111 22.56 -13.54 -17.32
C PRO A 111 21.43 -12.57 -16.92
N MET A 112 21.59 -11.92 -15.78
CA MET A 112 20.66 -10.88 -15.33
C MET A 112 20.79 -9.62 -16.20
N ASP A 113 19.66 -9.09 -16.68
CA ASP A 113 19.63 -7.78 -17.33
C ASP A 113 19.71 -6.65 -16.27
N MET A 114 20.92 -6.13 -16.07
CA MET A 114 21.20 -5.06 -15.11
C MET A 114 20.53 -3.73 -15.45
N THR A 115 20.27 -3.46 -16.74
CA THR A 115 19.57 -2.25 -17.16
C THR A 115 18.10 -2.33 -16.76
N LEU A 116 17.48 -3.48 -17.05
CA LEU A 116 16.11 -3.74 -16.66
C LEU A 116 15.94 -3.81 -15.13
N TYR A 117 16.92 -4.35 -14.41
CA TYR A 117 16.94 -4.36 -12.95
C TYR A 117 16.89 -2.94 -12.39
N GLY A 118 17.82 -2.07 -12.84
CA GLY A 118 17.87 -0.67 -12.40
C GLY A 118 16.60 0.12 -12.72
N ALA A 119 16.04 -0.08 -13.92
CA ALA A 119 14.79 0.57 -14.32
C ALA A 119 13.59 0.12 -13.47
N THR A 120 13.49 -1.19 -13.21
CA THR A 120 12.39 -1.76 -12.42
C THR A 120 12.50 -1.36 -10.95
N GLN A 121 13.71 -1.34 -10.38
CA GLN A 121 13.94 -0.85 -9.02
C GLN A 121 13.61 0.64 -8.88
N THR A 122 13.97 1.47 -9.86
CA THR A 122 13.61 2.90 -9.89
C THR A 122 12.09 3.08 -9.94
N SER A 123 11.40 2.30 -10.76
CA SER A 123 9.93 2.33 -10.83
C SER A 123 9.30 1.91 -9.50
N LEU A 124 9.84 0.89 -8.84
CA LEU A 124 9.36 0.44 -7.53
C LEU A 124 9.50 1.55 -6.49
N MET A 125 10.65 2.21 -6.44
CA MET A 125 10.88 3.36 -5.57
C MET A 125 9.89 4.50 -5.83
N GLY A 126 9.57 4.76 -7.09
CA GLY A 126 8.57 5.76 -7.47
C GLY A 126 7.17 5.46 -6.92
N PHE A 127 6.73 4.20 -6.98
CA PHE A 127 5.45 3.79 -6.39
C PHE A 127 5.49 3.87 -4.86
N VAL A 128 6.51 3.32 -4.20
CA VAL A 128 6.61 3.37 -2.73
C VAL A 128 6.58 4.79 -2.18
N THR A 129 7.32 5.72 -2.80
CA THR A 129 7.34 7.13 -2.40
C THR A 129 6.00 7.84 -2.67
N LYS A 130 5.33 7.52 -3.79
CA LYS A 130 3.98 8.02 -4.08
C LYS A 130 2.96 7.50 -3.06
N GLY A 131 2.98 6.20 -2.76
CA GLY A 131 2.11 5.58 -1.75
C GLY A 131 2.28 6.24 -0.38
N ILE A 132 3.50 6.60 0.02
CA ILE A 132 3.75 7.36 1.26
C ILE A 132 2.99 8.68 1.26
N SER A 133 3.16 9.48 0.21
CA SER A 133 2.49 10.78 0.08
C SER A 133 0.96 10.66 0.11
N ILE A 134 0.40 9.65 -0.57
CA ILE A 134 -1.05 9.38 -0.54
C ILE A 134 -1.53 9.09 0.89
N ARG A 135 -0.79 8.27 1.64
CA ARG A 135 -1.18 7.84 2.98
C ARG A 135 -1.06 8.98 4.00
N GLU A 136 -0.04 9.82 3.89
CA GLU A 136 0.02 11.09 4.64
C GLU A 136 -1.16 12.01 4.32
N GLY A 137 -1.56 12.09 3.04
CA GLY A 137 -2.77 12.81 2.61
C GLY A 137 -4.03 12.25 3.26
N ASN A 138 -4.19 10.93 3.27
CA ASN A 138 -5.35 10.27 3.88
C ASN A 138 -5.43 10.53 5.40
N GLN A 139 -4.29 10.53 6.10
CA GLN A 139 -4.26 10.89 7.53
C GLN A 139 -4.73 12.33 7.78
N LYS A 140 -4.38 13.27 6.90
CA LYS A 140 -4.81 14.68 7.00
C LYS A 140 -6.29 14.87 6.66
N LEU A 141 -6.84 14.05 5.77
CA LEU A 141 -8.24 14.09 5.36
C LEU A 141 -9.19 13.44 6.36
N ALA A 142 -8.70 12.54 7.23
CA ALA A 142 -9.52 11.80 8.16
C ALA A 142 -10.20 12.72 9.18
N PRO A 143 -11.55 12.81 9.19
CA PRO A 143 -12.25 13.59 10.21
C PRO A 143 -12.00 13.01 11.61
N PRO A 144 -12.06 13.83 12.68
CA PRO A 144 -12.04 13.34 14.04
C PRO A 144 -13.05 12.20 14.23
N ASP A 145 -12.68 11.22 15.05
CA ASP A 145 -13.49 10.03 15.37
C ASP A 145 -13.81 9.10 14.19
N ASN A 146 -13.20 9.32 13.01
CA ASN A 146 -13.36 8.41 11.89
C ASN A 146 -12.72 7.04 12.20
N GLY A 147 -13.46 5.95 11.94
CA GLY A 147 -13.03 4.58 12.24
C GLY A 147 -11.77 4.12 11.52
N ALA A 148 -11.37 4.78 10.42
CA ALA A 148 -10.16 4.44 9.69
C ALA A 148 -8.87 4.94 10.37
N ILE A 149 -8.93 5.89 11.31
CA ILE A 149 -7.74 6.52 11.92
C ILE A 149 -6.75 5.49 12.48
N PRO A 150 -7.15 4.50 13.32
CA PRO A 150 -6.21 3.52 13.85
C PRO A 150 -5.53 2.70 12.77
N GLY A 151 -6.25 2.36 11.70
CA GLY A 151 -5.72 1.61 10.57
C GLY A 151 -4.78 2.45 9.70
N LEU A 152 -5.10 3.72 9.46
CA LEU A 152 -4.22 4.66 8.74
C LEU A 152 -2.89 4.88 9.48
N ALA A 153 -2.90 4.86 10.82
CA ALA A 153 -1.68 4.94 11.63
C ALA A 153 -0.79 3.69 11.49
N LYS A 154 -1.38 2.48 11.47
CA LYS A 154 -0.63 1.23 11.26
C LYS A 154 0.11 1.23 9.93
N VAL A 155 -0.56 1.67 8.84
CA VAL A 155 0.06 1.68 7.51
C VAL A 155 1.22 2.69 7.44
N ALA A 156 1.17 3.80 8.18
CA ALA A 156 2.30 4.74 8.24
C ALA A 156 3.56 4.17 8.89
N MET A 157 3.42 3.27 9.87
CA MET A 157 4.59 2.59 10.44
C MET A 157 5.22 1.60 9.45
N ALA A 158 4.39 0.85 8.72
CA ALA A 158 4.86 -0.13 7.73
C ALA A 158 5.62 0.53 6.55
N GLN A 159 5.24 1.76 6.17
CA GLN A 159 5.85 2.48 5.05
C GLN A 159 7.35 2.74 5.19
N MET A 160 7.84 2.99 6.41
CA MET A 160 9.26 3.22 6.63
C MET A 160 10.07 1.93 6.41
N GLU A 161 9.47 0.79 6.73
CA GLU A 161 10.05 -0.52 6.46
C GLU A 161 10.04 -0.83 4.96
N GLU A 162 8.90 -0.64 4.28
CA GLU A 162 8.76 -0.78 2.82
C GLU A 162 9.78 0.08 2.06
N LEU A 163 9.98 1.32 2.49
CA LEU A 163 10.94 2.25 1.90
C LEU A 163 12.38 1.79 2.11
N ASN A 164 12.75 1.40 3.34
CA ASN A 164 14.10 0.93 3.65
C ASN A 164 14.45 -0.36 2.87
N LEU A 165 13.50 -1.30 2.78
CA LEU A 165 13.64 -2.50 1.97
C LEU A 165 13.83 -2.16 0.49
N THR A 166 13.02 -1.24 -0.04
CA THR A 166 13.13 -0.81 -1.44
C THR A 166 14.45 -0.09 -1.73
N MET A 167 14.97 0.69 -0.78
CA MET A 167 16.31 1.29 -0.87
C MET A 167 17.42 0.24 -0.84
N SER A 168 17.26 -0.84 -0.07
CA SER A 168 18.25 -1.92 0.00
C SER A 168 18.42 -2.69 -1.32
N LEU A 169 17.44 -2.57 -2.24
CA LEU A 169 17.49 -3.14 -3.58
C LEU A 169 18.23 -2.25 -4.60
N ALA A 170 18.63 -1.04 -4.23
CA ALA A 170 19.33 -0.14 -5.13
C ALA A 170 20.59 -0.80 -5.71
N MET A 171 20.85 -0.54 -7.00
CA MET A 171 22.04 -1.08 -7.66
C MET A 171 23.31 -0.56 -6.97
N PRO A 172 24.20 -1.44 -6.49
CA PRO A 172 25.40 -1.00 -5.82
C PRO A 172 26.40 -0.39 -6.82
N PRO A 173 27.31 0.51 -6.38
CA PRO A 173 28.35 1.08 -7.24
C PRO A 173 29.28 0.06 -7.88
N SER A 174 29.37 -1.14 -7.30
CA SER A 174 30.14 -2.27 -7.85
C SER A 174 29.50 -2.88 -9.10
N GLY A 175 28.23 -2.60 -9.39
CA GLY A 175 27.46 -3.23 -10.46
C GLY A 175 27.09 -4.69 -10.18
N VAL A 176 27.37 -5.22 -8.98
CA VAL A 176 27.12 -6.62 -8.62
C VAL A 176 26.04 -6.70 -7.55
N VAL A 177 24.88 -7.24 -7.91
CA VAL A 177 23.75 -7.46 -6.98
C VAL A 177 23.90 -8.81 -6.28
N ASN A 178 23.76 -8.83 -4.95
CA ASN A 178 23.64 -10.07 -4.19
C ASN A 178 22.23 -10.65 -4.41
N ILE A 179 22.11 -11.60 -5.35
CA ILE A 179 20.83 -12.19 -5.76
C ILE A 179 20.08 -12.82 -4.58
N SER A 180 20.78 -13.54 -3.71
CA SER A 180 20.13 -14.22 -2.57
C SER A 180 19.51 -13.21 -1.61
N GLN A 181 20.23 -12.14 -1.29
CA GLN A 181 19.73 -11.07 -0.43
C GLN A 181 18.58 -10.31 -1.11
N ALA A 182 18.74 -9.95 -2.38
CA ALA A 182 17.74 -9.22 -3.14
C ALA A 182 16.43 -10.02 -3.27
N ASN A 183 16.50 -11.33 -3.52
CA ASN A 183 15.32 -12.20 -3.52
C ASN A 183 14.64 -12.25 -2.15
N GLY A 184 15.41 -12.31 -1.06
CA GLY A 184 14.85 -12.23 0.30
C GLY A 184 14.06 -10.93 0.52
N THR A 185 14.63 -9.79 0.13
CA THR A 185 13.96 -8.49 0.21
C THR A 185 12.71 -8.42 -0.66
N VAL A 186 12.76 -8.93 -1.89
CA VAL A 186 11.61 -8.98 -2.81
C VAL A 186 10.45 -9.78 -2.22
N GLU A 187 10.72 -10.93 -1.59
CA GLU A 187 9.67 -11.74 -0.96
C GLU A 187 9.06 -11.08 0.28
N THR A 188 9.85 -10.33 1.05
CA THR A 188 9.31 -9.51 2.15
C THR A 188 8.41 -8.40 1.62
N LEU A 189 8.88 -7.62 0.65
CA LEU A 189 8.10 -6.53 0.04
C LEU A 189 6.78 -7.02 -0.57
N LYS A 190 6.75 -8.19 -1.22
CA LYS A 190 5.50 -8.79 -1.72
C LYS A 190 4.48 -9.01 -0.60
N LYS A 191 4.92 -9.51 0.55
CA LYS A 191 4.05 -9.75 1.72
C LYS A 191 3.58 -8.43 2.32
N ASP A 192 4.48 -7.46 2.47
CA ASP A 192 4.16 -6.16 3.05
C ASP A 192 3.15 -5.41 2.19
N PHE A 193 3.35 -5.31 0.87
CA PHE A 193 2.39 -4.67 -0.02
C PHE A 193 1.04 -5.38 -0.04
N ALA A 194 1.01 -6.72 -0.04
CA ALA A 194 -0.23 -7.47 0.04
C ALA A 194 -0.97 -7.23 1.37
N GLY A 195 -0.26 -7.23 2.49
CA GLY A 195 -0.81 -6.93 3.81
C GLY A 195 -1.30 -5.48 3.93
N GLY A 196 -0.54 -4.54 3.38
CA GLY A 196 -0.90 -3.13 3.27
C GLY A 196 -2.21 -2.95 2.49
N MET A 197 -2.41 -3.72 1.41
CA MET A 197 -3.64 -3.67 0.62
C MET A 197 -4.85 -4.17 1.38
N VAL A 198 -4.70 -5.26 2.13
CA VAL A 198 -5.75 -5.76 3.02
C VAL A 198 -6.12 -4.70 4.07
N GLN A 199 -5.12 -4.07 4.70
CA GLN A 199 -5.36 -3.02 5.68
C GLN A 199 -6.03 -1.78 5.07
N ASN A 200 -5.69 -1.38 3.83
CA ASN A 200 -6.35 -0.24 3.17
C ASN A 200 -7.80 -0.54 2.78
N LYS A 201 -8.11 -1.77 2.35
CA LYS A 201 -9.50 -2.18 2.13
C LYS A 201 -10.32 -2.08 3.42
N ALA A 202 -9.77 -2.57 4.54
CA ALA A 202 -10.39 -2.40 5.85
C ALA A 202 -10.53 -0.92 6.26
N ASN A 203 -9.55 -0.08 5.94
CA ASN A 203 -9.64 1.37 6.20
C ASN A 203 -10.73 2.03 5.36
N LEU A 204 -10.94 1.60 4.11
CA LEU A 204 -12.00 2.12 3.24
C LEU A 204 -13.39 1.79 3.79
N GLU A 205 -13.58 0.54 4.22
CA GLU A 205 -14.81 0.11 4.89
C GLU A 205 -15.04 0.91 6.18
N ALA A 206 -14.01 1.04 7.01
CA ALA A 206 -14.11 1.80 8.26
C ALA A 206 -14.36 3.30 8.04
N ALA A 207 -13.76 3.89 7.00
CA ALA A 207 -13.94 5.30 6.66
C ALA A 207 -15.38 5.62 6.28
N THR A 208 -16.06 4.67 5.65
CA THR A 208 -17.39 4.84 5.06
C THR A 208 -18.50 4.21 5.90
N SER A 209 -18.14 3.61 7.03
CA SER A 209 -19.08 3.02 7.97
C SER A 209 -20.13 4.04 8.42
N GLY A 210 -21.41 3.69 8.24
CA GLY A 210 -22.54 4.54 8.63
C GLY A 210 -23.04 5.53 7.56
N CYS A 211 -22.43 5.54 6.37
CA CYS A 211 -22.90 6.34 5.24
C CYS A 211 -22.78 5.57 3.90
N ARG A 212 -23.42 6.09 2.85
CA ARG A 212 -23.36 5.53 1.49
C ARG A 212 -22.51 6.40 0.58
N ILE A 213 -21.53 5.82 -0.12
CA ILE A 213 -20.89 6.46 -1.26
C ILE A 213 -21.92 6.49 -2.41
N PRO A 214 -22.27 7.66 -2.98
CA PRO A 214 -23.14 7.72 -4.15
C PRO A 214 -22.52 6.89 -5.28
N ASN A 215 -23.30 6.00 -5.91
CA ASN A 215 -22.82 5.17 -7.01
C ASN A 215 -22.14 6.06 -8.06
N ARG A 216 -20.85 5.80 -8.31
CA ARG A 216 -20.10 6.39 -9.42
C ARG A 216 -20.52 5.76 -10.73
#